data_AF-A0A838SH01-F1
#
_entry.id   AF-A0A838SH01-F1
#
_cell.length_a   1.000
_cell.length_b   1.000
_cell.length_c   1.000
_cell.angle_alpha   90.00
_cell.angle_beta   90.00
_cell.angle_gamma   90.00
#
_symmetry.space_group_name_H-M   'P 1'
#
loop_
_entity.id
_entity.type
_entity.pdbx_description
1 polymer ?
#
loop_
_entity_poly.entity_id
_entity_poly.type
_entity_poly.pdbx_seq_one_letter_code
_entity_poly.pdbx_strand_id
1 'polypeptide(L)'
;PKPLLAWRLPLSLFHPAAVFAQVANNLVIGGTFVMVNHSAAEAEVARGIAEDVGLVCAGHYLYEAHLRPRIADPVLTIWHHG
;
A
#
# COMPACT_ATOMS: atom_id res chain seq x y z
N PRO A 1 -8.30 -18.18 -3.11
CA PRO A 1 -7.92 -17.11 -2.15
C PRO A 1 -9.00 -16.01 -2.12
N LYS A 2 -9.72 -15.87 -1.00
CA LYS A 2 -10.64 -14.73 -0.80
C LYS A 2 -9.80 -13.51 -0.43
N PRO A 3 -9.96 -12.34 -1.09
CA PRO A 3 -9.24 -11.13 -0.72
C PRO A 3 -9.52 -10.84 0.76
N LEU A 4 -8.45 -10.78 1.55
CA LEU A 4 -8.51 -10.44 2.96
C LEU A 4 -9.12 -9.04 3.06
N LEU A 5 -10.17 -8.94 3.87
CA LEU A 5 -10.95 -7.73 4.08
C LEU A 5 -10.04 -6.52 4.29
N ALA A 6 -9.99 -5.63 3.29
CA ALA A 6 -9.51 -4.29 3.52
C ALA A 6 -10.61 -3.54 4.31
N TRP A 7 -10.41 -3.37 5.62
CA TRP A 7 -10.97 -2.24 6.38
C TRP A 7 -12.50 -2.21 6.57
N ARG A 8 -13.20 -3.35 6.57
CA ARG A 8 -14.69 -3.43 6.68
C ARG A 8 -15.43 -2.60 5.61
N LEU A 9 -14.74 -2.13 4.57
CA LEU A 9 -15.38 -1.48 3.45
C LEU A 9 -16.09 -2.54 2.60
N PRO A 10 -17.35 -2.30 2.20
CA PRO A 10 -17.98 -3.08 1.15
C PRO A 10 -17.02 -3.15 -0.04
N LEU A 11 -16.73 -4.35 -0.53
CA LEU A 11 -15.84 -4.52 -1.70
C LEU A 11 -16.37 -3.77 -2.93
N SER A 12 -17.68 -3.53 -3.01
CA SER A 12 -18.31 -2.69 -4.03
C SER A 12 -17.90 -1.22 -3.99
N LEU A 13 -17.35 -0.74 -2.86
CA LEU A 13 -16.84 0.62 -2.67
C LEU A 13 -15.31 0.67 -2.74
N PHE A 14 -14.63 -0.49 -2.77
CA PHE A 14 -13.17 -0.53 -2.76
C PHE A 14 -12.62 -0.17 -4.15
N HIS A 15 -12.24 1.10 -4.30
CA HIS A 15 -11.54 1.63 -5.47
C HIS A 15 -10.13 2.05 -5.06
N PRO A 16 -9.13 1.15 -5.15
CA PRO A 16 -7.76 1.42 -4.71
C PRO A 16 -7.20 2.72 -5.27
N ALA A 17 -7.34 2.96 -6.57
CA ALA A 17 -6.84 4.18 -7.21
C ALA A 17 -7.42 5.46 -6.58
N ALA A 18 -8.71 5.47 -6.23
CA ALA A 18 -9.35 6.63 -5.59
C ALA A 18 -8.81 6.85 -4.17
N VAL A 19 -8.53 5.79 -3.42
CA VAL A 19 -7.94 5.87 -2.07
C VAL A 19 -6.53 6.45 -2.16
N PHE A 20 -5.68 5.94 -3.07
CA PHE A 20 -4.32 6.42 -3.23
C PHE A 20 -4.27 7.87 -3.71
N ALA A 21 -5.13 8.25 -4.65
CA ALA A 21 -5.26 9.64 -5.10
C ALA A 21 -5.67 10.56 -3.93
N GLN A 22 -6.62 10.14 -3.09
CA GLN A 22 -7.02 10.92 -1.92
C GLN A 22 -5.89 11.04 -0.89
N VAL A 23 -5.09 9.98 -0.70
CA VAL A 23 -3.89 10.02 0.16
C VAL A 23 -2.90 11.05 -0.39
N ALA A 24 -2.54 10.98 -1.67
CA ALA A 24 -1.62 11.92 -2.30
C ALA A 24 -2.10 13.38 -2.15
N ASN A 25 -3.38 13.65 -2.44
CA ASN A 25 -3.97 14.97 -2.30
C ASN A 25 -4.00 15.52 -0.86
N ASN A 26 -4.02 14.63 0.14
CA ASN A 26 -4.03 15.01 1.55
C ASN A 26 -2.62 15.22 2.13
N LEU A 27 -1.57 14.84 1.39
CA LEU A 27 -0.20 15.05 1.81
C LEU A 27 0.25 16.46 1.43
N VAL A 28 0.96 17.12 2.35
CA VAL A 28 1.80 18.26 1.98
C VAL A 28 2.93 17.80 1.06
N ILE A 29 3.49 18.69 0.24
CA ILE A 29 4.67 18.38 -0.58
C ILE A 29 5.79 17.84 0.32
N GLY A 30 6.36 16.69 -0.06
CA GLY A 30 7.36 15.97 0.73
C GLY A 30 6.82 15.17 1.92
N GLY A 31 5.51 15.24 2.19
CA GLY A 31 4.83 14.46 3.24
C GLY A 31 4.93 12.96 3.01
N THR A 32 4.92 12.18 4.09
CA THR A 32 5.16 10.74 4.05
C THR A 32 3.88 9.92 4.15
N PHE A 33 3.75 8.92 3.29
CA PHE A 33 2.76 7.85 3.39
C PHE A 33 3.47 6.51 3.61
N VAL A 34 3.02 5.73 4.60
CA VAL A 34 3.56 4.40 4.89
C VAL A 34 2.47 3.37 4.67
N MET A 35 2.82 2.31 3.94
CA MET A 35 1.91 1.23 3.59
C MET A 35 2.53 -0.12 3.92
N VAL A 36 1.70 -1.08 4.35
CA VAL A 36 2.11 -2.47 4.54
C VAL A 36 1.18 -3.36 3.72
N ASN A 37 1.75 -4.09 2.76
CA ASN A 37 1.05 -5.07 1.93
C ASN A 37 1.28 -6.48 2.47
N HIS A 38 0.36 -7.41 2.24
CA HIS A 38 0.45 -8.78 2.75
C HIS A 38 1.43 -9.67 1.99
N SER A 39 1.87 -9.26 0.80
CA SER A 39 2.80 -10.00 -0.04
C SER A 39 3.56 -9.08 -1.02
N ALA A 40 4.65 -9.58 -1.60
CA ALA A 40 5.36 -8.89 -2.68
C ALA A 40 4.49 -8.64 -3.93
N ALA A 41 3.63 -9.59 -4.30
CA ALA A 41 2.73 -9.44 -5.45
C ALA A 41 1.71 -8.31 -5.23
N GLU A 42 1.14 -8.23 -4.03
CA GLU A 42 0.24 -7.12 -3.67
C GLU A 42 0.98 -5.79 -3.61
N ALA A 43 2.21 -5.78 -3.07
CA ALA A 43 3.03 -4.58 -3.01
C ALA A 43 3.37 -4.02 -4.40
N GLU A 44 3.57 -4.88 -5.40
CA GLU A 44 3.81 -4.46 -6.78
C GLU A 44 2.57 -3.83 -7.41
N VAL A 45 1.39 -4.42 -7.21
CA VAL A 45 0.12 -3.81 -7.68
C VAL A 45 -0.11 -2.46 -7.01
N ALA A 46 0.10 -2.37 -5.70
CA ALA A 46 -0.05 -1.14 -4.94
C ALA A 46 0.98 -0.06 -5.37
N ARG A 47 2.20 -0.48 -5.76
CA ARG A 47 3.24 0.42 -6.27
C ARG A 47 2.81 1.10 -7.57
N GLY A 48 2.33 0.33 -8.55
CA GLY A 48 1.87 0.93 -9.81
C GLY A 48 0.76 1.98 -9.58
N ILE A 49 -0.20 1.66 -8.71
CA ILE A 49 -1.30 2.59 -8.38
C ILE A 49 -0.79 3.83 -7.65
N ALA A 50 0.19 3.70 -6.75
CA ALA A 50 0.78 4.82 -6.02
C ALA A 50 1.55 5.76 -6.96
N GLU A 51 2.36 5.19 -7.85
CA GLU A 51 3.16 5.94 -8.82
C GLU A 51 2.26 6.68 -9.83
N ASP A 52 1.16 6.05 -10.27
CA ASP A 52 0.17 6.65 -11.17
C ASP A 52 -0.50 7.91 -10.57
N VAL A 53 -0.54 8.04 -9.25
CA VAL A 53 -1.12 9.20 -8.55
C VAL A 53 -0.06 10.20 -8.06
N GLY A 54 1.20 10.05 -8.49
CA GLY A 54 2.29 10.98 -8.19
C GLY A 54 3.02 10.74 -6.87
N LEU A 55 2.83 9.59 -6.22
CA LEU A 55 3.64 9.20 -5.08
C LEU A 55 4.96 8.60 -5.55
N VAL A 56 6.06 8.99 -4.92
CA VAL A 56 7.40 8.48 -5.21
C VAL A 56 7.84 7.53 -4.10
N CYS A 57 8.22 6.30 -4.47
CA CYS A 57 8.71 5.30 -3.53
C CYS A 57 10.10 5.70 -3.01
N ALA A 58 10.22 5.98 -1.72
CA ALA A 58 11.50 6.27 -1.07
C ALA A 58 12.19 5.03 -0.48
N GLY A 59 11.43 3.96 -0.23
CA GLY A 59 11.99 2.73 0.32
C GLY A 59 10.99 1.61 0.44
N HIS A 60 11.51 0.38 0.49
CA HIS A 60 10.73 -0.81 0.77
C HIS A 60 11.51 -1.78 1.65
N TYR A 61 10.79 -2.61 2.40
CA TYR A 61 11.36 -3.62 3.27
C TYR A 61 10.47 -4.86 3.33
N LEU A 62 11.05 -6.03 3.02
CA LEU A 62 10.41 -7.33 3.21
C LEU A 62 10.61 -7.75 4.67
N TYR A 63 9.52 -7.98 5.39
CA TYR A 63 9.58 -8.35 6.81
C TYR A 63 9.42 -9.86 6.97
N GLU A 64 10.48 -10.56 7.35
CA GLU A 64 10.49 -12.03 7.46
C GLU A 64 10.30 -12.54 8.90
N ALA A 65 10.42 -11.66 9.91
CA ALA A 65 10.41 -12.00 11.32
C ALA A 65 8.99 -12.08 11.92
N HIS A 66 8.14 -12.97 11.41
CA HIS A 66 6.71 -12.97 11.76
C HIS A 66 6.43 -13.32 13.23
N LEU A 67 5.53 -12.56 13.87
CA LEU A 67 4.99 -12.87 15.20
C LEU A 67 4.07 -14.10 15.20
N ARG A 68 3.47 -14.44 14.05
CA ARG A 68 2.57 -15.58 13.84
C ARG A 68 2.82 -16.17 12.45
N PRO A 69 2.55 -17.47 12.21
CA PRO A 69 2.68 -18.05 10.88
C PRO A 69 1.88 -17.27 9.83
N ARG A 70 2.50 -17.00 8.67
CA ARG A 70 1.89 -16.30 7.54
C ARG A 70 2.16 -17.08 6.25
N ILE A 71 1.24 -16.92 5.29
CA ILE A 71 1.35 -17.54 3.95
C ILE A 71 2.36 -16.79 3.07
N ALA A 72 2.54 -15.48 3.32
CA ALA A 72 3.48 -14.64 2.60
C ALA A 72 4.07 -13.57 3.52
N ASP A 73 5.30 -13.16 3.20
CA ASP A 73 6.02 -12.11 3.88
C ASP A 73 5.40 -10.74 3.53
N PRO A 74 5.01 -9.92 4.52
CA PRO A 74 4.52 -8.59 4.25
C PRO A 74 5.64 -7.66 3.79
N VAL A 75 5.27 -6.68 2.97
CA VAL A 75 6.18 -5.65 2.46
C VAL A 75 5.74 -4.31 2.99
N LEU A 76 6.64 -3.63 3.68
CA LEU A 76 6.50 -2.23 4.06
C LEU A 76 7.04 -1.36 2.94
N THR A 77 6.33 -0.29 2.58
CA THR A 77 6.77 0.72 1.62
C THR A 77 6.58 2.12 2.19
N ILE A 78 7.52 3.02 1.86
CA ILE A 78 7.51 4.43 2.24
C ILE A 78 7.42 5.26 0.96
N TRP A 79 6.49 6.22 0.97
CA TRP A 79 6.15 7.06 -0.16
C TRP A 79 6.22 8.53 0.22
N HIS A 80 6.59 9.38 -0.73
CA HIS A 80 6.50 10.83 -0.62
C HIS A 80 5.63 11.41 -1.71
N HIS A 81 4.94 12.50 -1.40
CA HIS A 81 4.31 13.31 -2.43
C HIS A 81 5.40 14.10 -3.18
N GLY A 82 5.54 13.79 -4.48
CA GLY A 82 6.54 14.38 -5.38
C GLY A 82 6.27 15.82 -5.76
#